data_AF-A0A9E4X8E6-F1
#
_entry.id   AF-A0A9E4X8E6-F1
#
_cell.length_a   1.000
_cell.length_b   1.000
_cell.length_c   1.000
_cell.angle_alpha   90.00
_cell.angle_beta   90.00
_cell.angle_gamma   90.00
#
_symmetry.space_group_name_H-M   'P 1'
#
loop_
_entity.id
_entity.type
_entity.pdbx_description
1 polymer ?
#
loop_
_entity_poly.entity_id
_entity_poly.type
_entity_poly.pdbx_seq_one_letter_code
_entity_poly.pdbx_strand_id
1 'polypeptide(L)' 'MSWIKEVKVDLPPVISVMSINKQAMEAVQSMSANLTFGSSALTRVQEEAIATVVSAANNCRY' A
#
# COMPACT_ATOMS: atom_id res chain seq x y z
N MET A 1 -6.11 -13.02 -18.82
CA MET A 1 -7.11 -14.05 -18.43
C MET A 1 -8.44 -13.67 -19.04
N SER A 2 -9.21 -14.61 -19.59
CA SER A 2 -10.42 -14.31 -20.40
C SER A 2 -11.58 -13.65 -19.63
N TRP A 3 -11.51 -13.58 -18.29
CA TRP A 3 -12.57 -13.05 -17.43
C TRP A 3 -12.17 -11.79 -16.64
N ILE A 4 -10.90 -11.38 -16.66
CA ILE A 4 -10.43 -10.14 -16.02
C ILE A 4 -10.30 -9.07 -17.10
N LYS A 5 -11.00 -7.94 -16.90
CA LYS A 5 -10.84 -6.75 -17.73
C LYS A 5 -9.81 -5.82 -17.11
N GLU A 6 -8.76 -5.51 -17.86
CA GLU A 6 -7.83 -4.47 -17.47
C GLU A 6 -8.47 -3.10 -17.72
N VAL A 7 -8.61 -2.33 -16.66
CA VAL A 7 -9.12 -0.95 -16.69
C VAL A 7 -8.00 -0.07 -16.16
N LYS A 8 -7.68 0.99 -16.90
CA LYS A 8 -6.72 1.98 -16.43
C LYS A 8 -7.33 2.73 -15.24
N VAL A 9 -6.73 2.58 -14.08
CA VAL A 9 -7.10 3.28 -12.85
C VAL A 9 -5.99 4.24 -12.46
N ASP A 10 -6.36 5.42 -11.95
CA ASP A 10 -5.40 6.44 -11.50
C ASP A 10 -4.95 6.15 -10.07
N LEU A 11 -4.28 5.01 -9.89
CA LEU A 11 -3.79 4.52 -8.60
C LEU A 11 -2.36 3.99 -8.75
N PRO A 12 -1.52 4.12 -7.71
CA PRO A 12 -0.21 3.48 -7.69
C PRO A 12 -0.32 1.96 -7.91
N PRO A 13 0.66 1.32 -8.56
CA PRO A 13 0.59 -0.12 -8.86
C PRO A 13 0.34 -1.01 -7.64
N VAL A 14 0.89 -0.67 -6.47
CA VAL A 14 0.65 -1.40 -5.21
C VAL A 14 -0.82 -1.39 -4.76
N ILE A 15 -1.60 -0.37 -5.13
CA ILE A 15 -3.03 -0.27 -4.82
C ILE A 15 -3.88 -0.81 -5.98
N SER A 16 -3.49 -0.55 -7.22
CA SER A 16 -4.28 -0.95 -8.39
C SER A 16 -4.43 -2.46 -8.51
N VAL A 17 -3.43 -3.24 -8.09
CA VAL A 17 -3.51 -4.72 -8.06
C VAL A 17 -4.61 -5.24 -7.12
N MET A 18 -5.02 -4.44 -6.13
CA MET A 18 -6.08 -4.81 -5.19
C MET A 18 -7.48 -4.47 -5.71
N SER A 19 -7.60 -3.80 -6.86
CA SER A 19 -8.89 -3.28 -7.39
C SER A 19 -9.91 -4.37 -7.71
N ILE A 20 -9.49 -5.63 -7.81
CA ILE A 20 -10.38 -6.79 -7.95
C ILE A 20 -11.34 -6.93 -6.76
N ASN A 21 -10.93 -6.46 -5.57
CA ASN A 21 -11.75 -6.39 -4.38
C ASN A 21 -11.72 -4.97 -3.80
N LYS A 22 -12.73 -4.18 -4.15
CA LYS A 22 -12.84 -2.77 -3.76
C LYS A 22 -12.81 -2.56 -2.24
N GLN A 23 -13.50 -3.41 -1.47
CA GLN A 23 -13.55 -3.29 -0.01
C GLN A 23 -12.17 -3.50 0.61
N ALA A 24 -11.43 -4.52 0.15
CA ALA A 24 -10.08 -4.78 0.63
C ALA A 24 -9.12 -3.64 0.24
N MET A 25 -9.21 -3.15 -1.01
CA MET A 25 -8.40 -2.04 -1.50
C MET A 25 -8.63 -0.75 -0.68
N GLU A 26 -9.88 -0.39 -0.39
CA GLU A 26 -10.23 0.79 0.42
C GLU A 26 -9.75 0.64 1.87
N ALA A 27 -9.87 -0.56 2.46
CA ALA A 27 -9.36 -0.84 3.79
C ALA A 27 -7.83 -0.67 3.88
N VAL A 28 -7.08 -1.21 2.89
CA VAL A 28 -5.62 -1.07 2.84
C VAL A 28 -5.20 0.38 2.65
N GLN A 29 -5.88 1.14 1.78
CA GLN A 29 -5.61 2.57 1.58
C GLN A 29 -5.84 3.36 2.87
N SER A 30 -7.00 3.16 3.51
CA SER A 30 -7.33 3.84 4.77
C SER A 30 -6.33 3.51 5.88
N MET A 31 -5.96 2.23 6.02
CA MET A 31 -4.96 1.80 6.98
C MET A 31 -3.60 2.45 6.71
N SER A 32 -3.14 2.42 5.46
CA SER A 32 -1.85 2.99 5.07
C SER A 32 -1.82 4.49 5.35
N ALA A 33 -2.87 5.22 4.94
CA ALA A 33 -3.00 6.66 5.16
C ALA A 33 -2.92 7.02 6.66
N ASN A 34 -3.66 6.30 7.51
CA ASN A 34 -3.66 6.55 8.94
C ASN A 34 -2.28 6.28 9.58
N LEU A 35 -1.61 5.19 9.18
CA LEU A 35 -0.32 4.81 9.76
C LEU A 35 0.83 5.73 9.35
N THR A 36 0.84 6.25 8.11
CA THR A 36 1.99 7.02 7.57
C THR A 36 1.78 8.52 7.45
N PHE A 37 0.54 9.01 7.61
CA PHE A 37 0.21 10.42 7.41
C PHE A 37 -0.61 11.00 8.58
N GLY A 38 -0.10 10.83 9.81
CA GLY A 38 -0.46 11.73 10.92
C GLY A 38 -1.15 11.11 12.13
N SER A 39 -1.40 9.80 12.17
CA SER A 39 -1.94 9.13 13.39
C SER A 39 -0.86 8.51 14.28
N SER A 40 0.39 8.53 13.85
CA SER A 40 1.52 7.89 14.52
C SER A 40 2.25 8.86 15.44
N ALA A 41 2.80 8.34 16.54
CA ALA A 41 3.70 9.10 17.42
C ALA A 41 5.13 9.22 16.85
N LEU A 42 5.42 8.56 15.74
CA LEU A 42 6.72 8.56 15.09
C LEU A 42 6.84 9.71 14.09
N THR A 43 8.07 10.17 13.90
CA THR A 43 8.38 11.07 12.78
C THR A 43 8.32 10.31 11.46
N ARG A 44 8.03 11.02 10.36
CA ARG A 44 8.04 10.47 9.01
C ARG A 44 9.32 9.67 8.69
N VAL A 45 10.47 10.17 9.15
CA VAL A 45 11.77 9.51 8.96
C VAL A 45 11.84 8.16 9.69
N GLN A 46 11.31 8.08 10.91
CA GLN A 46 11.29 6.84 11.68
C GLN A 46 10.35 5.82 11.06
N GLU A 47 9.17 6.23 10.58
CA GLU A 47 8.22 5.35 9.90
C GLU A 47 8.83 4.73 8.65
N GLU A 48 9.42 5.55 7.79
CA GLU A 48 10.02 5.09 6.55
C GLU A 48 11.28 4.25 6.80
N ALA A 49 12.05 4.54 7.87
CA ALA A 49 13.15 3.69 8.28
C ALA A 49 12.68 2.29 8.69
N ILE A 50 11.59 2.19 9.47
CA ILE A 50 10.99 0.90 9.85
C ILE A 50 10.47 0.18 8.60
N ALA A 51 9.72 0.87 7.73
CA ALA A 51 9.18 0.30 6.51
C ALA A 51 10.29 -0.26 5.60
N THR A 52 11.39 0.48 5.46
CA THR A 52 12.55 0.08 4.66
C THR A 52 13.25 -1.15 5.24
N VAL A 53 13.53 -1.16 6.54
CA VAL A 53 14.22 -2.27 7.21
C VAL A 53 13.38 -3.55 7.17
N VAL A 54 12.07 -3.45 7.44
CA VAL A 54 11.16 -4.59 7.40
C VAL A 54 11.01 -5.12 5.97
N SER A 55 10.91 -4.24 4.97
CA SER A 55 10.85 -4.65 3.55
C SER A 55 12.11 -5.36 3.12
N ALA A 56 13.29 -4.84 3.48
CA ALA A 56 14.57 -5.48 3.20
C ALA A 56 14.69 -6.85 3.88
N ALA A 57 14.28 -6.97 5.15
CA ALA A 57 14.27 -8.24 5.88
C ALA A 57 13.36 -9.30 5.23
N ASN A 58 12.28 -8.86 4.57
CA ASN A 58 11.35 -9.74 3.86
C ASN A 58 11.64 -9.91 2.37
N ASN A 59 12.76 -9.36 1.85
CA ASN A 59 13.07 -9.33 0.42
C ASN A 59 11.92 -8.73 -0.44
N CYS A 60 11.20 -7.74 0.10
CA CYS A 60 10.16 -7.02 -0.60
C CYS A 60 10.79 -5.95 -1.50
N ARG A 61 10.68 -6.13 -2.83
CA ARG A 61 11.43 -5.34 -3.83
C ARG A 61 10.72 -4.06 -4.30
N TYR A 62 9.39 -4.05 -4.27
CA TYR A 62 8.58 -2.95 -4.80
C TYR A 62 8.93 -1.63 -4.10
#